data_AF-A0A914TE21-F1
#
_entry.id   AF-A0A914TE21-F1
#
_cell.length_a   1.000
_cell.length_b   1.000
_cell.length_c   1.000
_cell.angle_alpha   90.00
_cell.angle_beta   90.00
_cell.angle_gamma   90.00
#
_symmetry.space_group_name_H-M   'P 1'
#
loop_
_entity.id
_entity.type
_entity.pdbx_description
1 polymer ?
#
loop_
_entity_poly.entity_id
_entity_poly.type
_entity_poly.pdbx_seq_one_letter_code
_entity_poly.pdbx_strand_id
1 'polypeptide(L)'
;MDKSEIIILENGLSPNTTKLKKKLTLKAPVSVLALIQLVLATDQLLESSVLMLLNTDSFIHEEARWGVQMMGLITGIWLLLTLLLFVGLFTSKPHLILAHFIFTILLCPLKMAVLMIMHHSPTTTWYPIFRTTFTLTILLFSLLYEWRCFKEMKENSLEK
;
A
#
# COMPACT_ATOMS: atom_id res chain seq x y z
N MET A 1 49.45 10.41 11.91
CA MET A 1 48.21 10.73 11.17
C MET A 1 47.65 11.99 11.79
N ASP A 2 47.77 13.06 11.01
CA ASP A 2 47.55 14.43 11.44
C ASP A 2 46.04 14.75 11.40
N LYS A 3 45.56 15.52 12.38
CA LYS A 3 44.13 15.84 12.59
C LYS A 3 43.52 16.60 11.40
N SER A 4 44.38 17.16 10.56
CA SER A 4 44.10 17.88 9.32
C SER A 4 43.60 16.97 8.18
N GLU A 5 44.00 15.70 8.11
CA GLU A 5 43.55 14.76 7.06
C GLU A 5 42.12 14.25 7.29
N ILE A 6 41.68 14.18 8.56
CA ILE A 6 40.33 13.73 8.92
C ILE A 6 39.28 14.77 8.52
N ILE A 7 39.60 16.06 8.63
CA ILE A 7 38.70 17.17 8.28
C ILE A 7 38.51 17.28 6.77
N ILE A 8 39.51 16.89 5.97
CA ILE A 8 39.43 16.92 4.50
C ILE A 8 38.55 15.76 3.98
N LEU A 9 38.57 14.59 4.64
CA LEU A 9 37.68 13.47 4.29
C LEU A 9 36.21 13.74 4.66
N GLU A 10 35.95 14.51 5.73
CA GLU A 10 34.59 14.87 6.14
C GLU A 10 33.96 15.95 5.24
N ASN A 11 34.78 16.91 4.76
CA ASN A 11 34.33 17.93 3.81
C ASN A 11 34.26 17.45 2.35
N GLY A 12 34.84 16.29 2.04
CA GLY A 12 34.78 15.65 0.72
C GLY A 12 33.56 14.76 0.50
N LEU A 13 32.73 14.54 1.54
CA LEU A 13 31.50 13.75 1.43
C LEU A 13 30.42 14.58 0.73
N SER A 14 30.54 14.63 -0.60
CA SER A 14 29.70 15.38 -1.52
C SER A 14 28.22 15.32 -1.10
N PRO A 15 27.49 16.45 -1.09
CA PRO A 15 26.05 16.50 -0.76
C PRO A 15 25.20 15.55 -1.63
N ASN A 16 25.74 15.07 -2.75
CA ASN A 16 25.13 14.02 -3.57
C ASN A 16 25.12 12.63 -2.90
N THR A 17 26.11 12.28 -2.08
CA THR A 17 26.17 10.96 -1.41
C THR A 17 25.18 10.86 -0.25
N THR A 18 24.96 11.94 0.49
CA THR A 18 23.94 12.03 1.54
C THR A 18 22.52 12.11 0.98
N LYS A 19 22.29 12.86 -0.12
CA LYS A 19 21.01 12.83 -0.87
C LYS A 19 20.72 11.45 -1.46
N LEU A 20 21.72 10.77 -2.02
CA LEU A 20 21.56 9.42 -2.59
C LEU A 20 21.27 8.37 -1.50
N LYS A 21 21.93 8.46 -0.33
CA LYS A 21 21.63 7.62 0.84
C LYS A 21 20.19 7.83 1.34
N LYS A 22 19.75 9.09 1.48
CA LYS A 22 18.36 9.42 1.86
C LYS A 22 17.34 8.86 0.86
N LYS A 23 17.60 9.05 -0.43
CA LYS A 23 16.76 8.57 -1.53
C LYS A 23 16.59 7.04 -1.55
N LEU A 24 17.62 6.30 -1.15
CA LEU A 24 17.55 4.85 -1.05
C LEU A 24 16.83 4.39 0.23
N THR A 25 16.94 5.15 1.33
CA THR A 25 16.35 4.78 2.62
C THR A 25 14.82 4.82 2.64
N LEU A 26 14.16 5.68 1.86
CA LEU A 26 12.70 5.80 1.93
C LEU A 26 11.94 4.92 0.93
N LYS A 27 12.57 4.55 -0.20
CA LYS A 27 11.97 3.63 -1.17
C LYS A 27 11.86 2.21 -0.60
N ALA A 28 12.87 1.75 0.13
CA ALA A 28 12.91 0.41 0.71
C ALA A 28 11.69 0.08 1.61
N PRO A 29 11.31 0.89 2.62
CA PRO A 29 10.14 0.61 3.44
C PRO A 29 8.84 0.67 2.64
N VAL A 30 8.72 1.58 1.67
CA VAL A 30 7.53 1.64 0.79
C VAL A 30 7.44 0.40 -0.09
N SER A 31 8.56 -0.11 -0.61
CA SER A 31 8.59 -1.36 -1.39
C SER A 31 8.18 -2.57 -0.55
N VAL A 32 8.62 -2.65 0.72
CA VAL A 32 8.20 -3.72 1.63
C VAL A 32 6.71 -3.64 1.93
N LEU A 33 6.19 -2.45 2.22
CA LEU A 33 4.75 -2.24 2.44
C LEU A 33 3.92 -2.57 1.19
N ALA A 34 4.38 -2.18 0.01
CA ALA A 34 3.75 -2.51 -1.26
C ALA A 34 3.73 -4.03 -1.50
N LEU A 35 4.79 -4.76 -1.12
CA LEU A 35 4.83 -6.21 -1.22
C LEU A 35 3.83 -6.87 -0.29
N ILE A 36 3.74 -6.42 0.96
CA ILE A 36 2.75 -6.91 1.92
C ILE A 36 1.33 -6.66 1.39
N GLN A 37 1.06 -5.47 0.86
CA GLN A 37 -0.23 -5.14 0.27
C GLN A 37 -0.55 -6.00 -0.95
N LEU A 38 0.43 -6.30 -1.79
CA LEU A 38 0.24 -7.17 -2.94
C LEU A 38 -0.22 -8.57 -2.50
N VAL A 39 0.40 -9.12 -1.46
CA VAL A 39 0.01 -10.42 -0.87
C VAL A 39 -1.42 -10.34 -0.31
N LEU A 40 -1.73 -9.30 0.47
CA LEU A 40 -3.07 -9.12 1.07
C LEU A 40 -4.16 -8.95 0.00
N ALA A 41 -3.91 -8.15 -1.03
CA ALA A 41 -4.85 -7.94 -2.13
C ALA A 41 -5.05 -9.23 -2.93
N THR A 42 -3.99 -9.99 -3.18
CA THR A 42 -4.08 -11.28 -3.88
C THR A 42 -4.88 -12.30 -3.08
N ASP A 43 -4.60 -12.43 -1.79
CA ASP A 43 -5.32 -13.33 -0.88
C ASP A 43 -6.82 -12.99 -0.83
N GLN A 44 -7.17 -11.70 -0.71
CA GLN A 44 -8.56 -11.27 -0.69
C GLN A 44 -9.27 -11.43 -2.04
N LEU A 45 -8.55 -11.23 -3.15
CA LEU A 45 -9.10 -11.47 -4.49
C LEU A 45 -9.37 -12.96 -4.72
N LEU A 46 -8.48 -13.83 -4.25
CA LEU A 46 -8.64 -15.28 -4.30
C LEU A 46 -9.85 -15.72 -3.48
N GLU A 47 -9.98 -15.23 -2.25
CA GLU A 47 -11.14 -15.49 -1.40
C GLU A 47 -12.45 -15.05 -2.06
N SER A 48 -12.49 -13.84 -2.62
CA SER A 48 -13.68 -13.33 -3.32
C SER A 48 -14.04 -14.21 -4.53
N SER A 49 -13.01 -14.67 -5.26
CA SER A 49 -13.17 -15.53 -6.44
C SER A 49 -13.64 -16.94 -6.06
N VAL A 50 -13.08 -17.52 -5.00
CA VAL A 50 -13.50 -18.83 -4.46
C VAL A 50 -14.92 -18.76 -3.92
N LEU A 51 -15.27 -17.70 -3.18
CA LEU A 51 -16.64 -17.47 -2.71
C LEU A 51 -17.64 -17.37 -3.86
N MET A 52 -17.28 -16.66 -4.93
CA MET A 52 -18.11 -16.61 -6.13
C MET A 52 -18.24 -17.96 -6.80
N LEU A 53 -17.13 -18.70 -6.98
CA LEU A 53 -17.11 -19.98 -7.69
C LEU A 53 -17.91 -21.05 -6.96
N LEU A 54 -17.71 -21.19 -5.64
CA LEU A 54 -18.36 -22.21 -4.83
C LEU A 54 -19.84 -21.92 -4.59
N ASN A 55 -20.24 -20.64 -4.61
CA ASN A 55 -21.61 -20.23 -4.33
C ASN A 55 -22.36 -19.68 -5.54
N THR A 56 -21.88 -19.96 -6.76
CA THR A 56 -22.42 -19.39 -8.00
C THR A 56 -23.95 -19.58 -8.11
N ASP A 57 -24.45 -20.73 -7.66
CA ASP A 57 -25.87 -21.11 -7.71
C ASP A 57 -26.57 -21.07 -6.34
N SER A 58 -25.84 -20.79 -5.25
CA SER A 58 -26.33 -20.90 -3.86
C SER A 58 -26.44 -19.57 -3.11
N PHE A 59 -26.17 -18.43 -3.76
CA PHE A 59 -26.48 -17.14 -3.18
C PHE A 59 -28.01 -17.00 -3.03
N ILE A 60 -28.51 -17.23 -1.82
CA ILE A 60 -29.94 -17.08 -1.46
C ILE A 60 -30.42 -15.63 -1.70
N HIS A 61 -29.51 -14.66 -1.62
CA HIS A 61 -29.79 -13.25 -1.85
C HIS A 61 -28.84 -12.67 -2.90
N GLU A 62 -29.40 -12.14 -3.99
CA GLU A 62 -28.68 -11.44 -5.07
C GLU A 62 -27.79 -10.31 -4.52
N GLU A 63 -28.24 -9.61 -3.47
CA GLU A 63 -27.48 -8.52 -2.82
C GLU A 63 -26.11 -8.99 -2.30
N ALA A 64 -26.04 -10.20 -1.73
CA ALA A 64 -24.80 -10.76 -1.22
C ALA A 64 -23.83 -11.09 -2.36
N ARG A 65 -24.35 -11.60 -3.49
CA ARG A 65 -23.57 -11.87 -4.71
C ARG A 65 -22.94 -10.59 -5.25
N TRP A 66 -23.73 -9.51 -5.35
CA TRP A 66 -23.24 -8.20 -5.77
C TRP A 66 -22.19 -7.65 -4.81
N GLY A 67 -22.38 -7.82 -3.50
CA GLY A 67 -21.39 -7.42 -2.49
C GLY A 67 -20.04 -8.10 -2.69
N VAL A 68 -20.02 -9.42 -2.88
CA VAL A 68 -18.78 -10.17 -3.12
C VAL A 68 -18.13 -9.76 -4.44
N GLN A 69 -18.91 -9.60 -5.51
CA GLN A 69 -18.41 -9.14 -6.82
C GLN A 69 -17.76 -7.75 -6.73
N MET A 70 -18.43 -6.79 -6.10
CA MET A 70 -17.92 -5.43 -5.95
C MET A 70 -16.65 -5.41 -5.10
N MET A 71 -16.60 -6.19 -4.01
CA MET A 71 -15.38 -6.32 -3.20
C MET A 71 -14.24 -6.95 -3.99
N GLY A 72 -14.52 -7.94 -4.84
CA GLY A 72 -13.56 -8.53 -5.76
C GLY A 72 -13.00 -7.49 -6.75
N LEU A 73 -13.86 -6.70 -7.38
CA LEU A 73 -13.46 -5.64 -8.31
C LEU A 73 -12.61 -4.55 -7.63
N ILE A 74 -13.03 -4.07 -6.46
CA ILE A 74 -12.26 -3.08 -5.68
C ILE A 74 -10.88 -3.65 -5.30
N THR A 75 -10.82 -4.92 -4.92
CA THR A 75 -9.55 -5.59 -4.60
C THR A 75 -8.68 -5.78 -5.85
N GLY A 76 -9.27 -6.05 -7.01
CA GLY A 76 -8.57 -6.09 -8.28
C GLY A 76 -7.95 -4.73 -8.66
N ILE A 77 -8.71 -3.64 -8.48
CA ILE A 77 -8.20 -2.27 -8.67
C ILE A 77 -7.04 -1.98 -7.70
N TRP A 78 -7.19 -2.38 -6.43
CA TRP A 78 -6.14 -2.24 -5.43
C TRP A 78 -4.85 -2.94 -5.89
N LEU A 79 -4.94 -4.20 -6.32
CA LEU A 79 -3.81 -4.99 -6.81
C LEU A 79 -3.11 -4.30 -8.00
N LEU A 80 -3.88 -3.82 -8.99
CA LEU A 80 -3.33 -3.10 -10.14
C LEU A 80 -2.61 -1.82 -9.73
N LEU A 81 -3.17 -1.05 -8.80
CA LEU A 81 -2.54 0.17 -8.31
C LEU A 81 -1.28 -0.11 -7.49
N THR A 82 -1.25 -1.21 -6.73
CA THR A 82 -0.04 -1.63 -6.00
C THR A 82 1.07 -2.05 -6.97
N LEU A 83 0.74 -2.68 -8.11
CA LEU A 83 1.71 -2.94 -9.18
C LEU A 83 2.21 -1.62 -9.82
N LEU A 84 1.32 -0.66 -10.06
CA LEU A 84 1.70 0.67 -10.55
C LEU A 84 2.58 1.43 -9.55
N LEU A 85 2.37 1.25 -8.24
CA LEU A 85 3.24 1.79 -7.20
C LEU A 85 4.66 1.23 -7.34
N PHE A 86 4.83 -0.08 -7.56
CA PHE A 86 6.14 -0.67 -7.83
C PHE A 86 6.81 -0.03 -9.06
N VAL A 87 6.08 0.08 -10.17
CA VAL A 87 6.59 0.76 -11.38
C VAL A 87 7.00 2.20 -11.07
N GLY A 88 6.20 2.93 -10.28
CA GLY A 88 6.50 4.29 -9.82
C GLY A 88 7.79 4.37 -8.99
N LEU A 89 8.01 3.41 -8.10
CA LEU A 89 9.22 3.33 -7.28
C LEU A 89 10.48 3.08 -8.11
N PHE A 90 10.42 2.15 -9.08
CA PHE A 90 11.52 1.84 -9.98
C PHE A 90 11.82 2.99 -10.96
N THR A 91 10.78 3.51 -11.62
CA THR A 91 10.92 4.60 -12.60
C THR A 91 11.09 5.98 -11.96
N SER A 92 10.98 6.08 -10.62
CA SER A 92 11.03 7.34 -9.85
C SER A 92 10.03 8.39 -10.33
N LYS A 93 8.84 7.94 -10.74
CA LYS A 93 7.76 8.79 -11.26
C LYS A 93 6.73 9.06 -10.15
N PRO A 94 6.64 10.30 -9.62
CA PRO A 94 5.82 10.58 -8.45
C PRO A 94 4.30 10.48 -8.71
N HIS A 95 3.83 10.68 -9.94
CA HIS A 95 2.40 10.59 -10.27
C HIS A 95 1.83 9.17 -10.12
N LEU A 96 2.64 8.13 -10.34
CA LEU A 96 2.24 6.73 -10.16
C LEU A 96 2.01 6.40 -8.67
N ILE A 97 2.86 6.95 -7.80
CA ILE A 97 2.71 6.83 -6.34
C ILE A 97 1.43 7.57 -5.88
N LEU A 98 1.18 8.75 -6.43
CA LEU A 98 0.00 9.55 -6.09
C LEU A 98 -1.31 8.83 -6.40
N ALA A 99 -1.38 8.09 -7.52
CA ALA A 99 -2.56 7.31 -7.89
C ALA A 99 -2.89 6.25 -6.83
N HIS A 100 -1.88 5.49 -6.39
CA HIS A 100 -2.05 4.50 -5.31
C HIS A 100 -2.42 5.16 -3.98
N PHE A 101 -1.78 6.29 -3.65
CA PHE A 101 -2.06 7.05 -2.43
C PHE A 101 -3.51 7.53 -2.36
N ILE A 102 -4.02 8.14 -3.43
CA ILE A 102 -5.42 8.63 -3.50
C ILE A 102 -6.39 7.46 -3.34
N PHE A 103 -6.14 6.35 -4.03
CA PHE A 103 -6.99 5.17 -3.91
C PHE A 103 -6.96 4.59 -2.48
N THR A 104 -5.80 4.56 -1.84
CA THR A 104 -5.65 4.08 -0.46
C THR A 104 -6.46 4.94 0.52
N ILE A 105 -6.50 6.27 0.31
CA ILE A 105 -7.37 7.17 1.10
C ILE A 105 -8.84 6.79 0.96
N LEU A 106 -9.28 6.40 -0.23
CA LEU A 106 -10.67 5.97 -0.47
C LEU A 106 -10.96 4.55 0.06
N LEU A 107 -9.96 3.66 0.03
CA LEU A 107 -10.10 2.28 0.48
C LEU A 107 -10.17 2.18 2.02
N CYS A 108 -9.43 3.03 2.74
CA CYS A 108 -9.43 3.07 4.20
C CYS A 108 -10.83 3.21 4.84
N PRO A 109 -11.67 4.22 4.50
CA PRO A 109 -13.01 4.35 5.07
C PRO A 109 -13.92 3.19 4.68
N LEU A 110 -13.76 2.63 3.48
CA LEU A 110 -14.49 1.42 3.08
C LEU A 110 -14.13 0.23 3.97
N LYS A 111 -12.84 0.00 4.23
CA LYS A 111 -12.37 -1.06 5.15
C LYS A 111 -12.83 -0.82 6.58
N MET A 112 -12.85 0.43 7.04
CA MET A 112 -13.42 0.81 8.34
C MET A 112 -14.92 0.48 8.43
N ALA A 113 -15.70 0.81 7.39
CA ALA A 113 -17.12 0.49 7.35
C ALA A 113 -17.36 -1.03 7.40
N VAL A 114 -16.59 -1.81 6.63
CA VAL A 114 -16.64 -3.28 6.67
C VAL A 114 -16.30 -3.82 8.05
N LEU A 115 -15.26 -3.29 8.70
CA LEU A 115 -14.87 -3.68 10.05
C LEU A 115 -15.98 -3.39 11.08
N MET A 116 -16.63 -2.22 10.97
CA MET A 116 -17.76 -1.87 11.83
C MET A 116 -18.95 -2.83 11.64
N ILE A 117 -19.30 -3.17 10.40
CA ILE A 117 -20.36 -4.14 10.10
C ILE A 117 -20.00 -5.52 10.68
N MET A 118 -18.77 -5.98 10.49
CA MET A 118 -18.29 -7.25 11.03
C MET A 118 -18.35 -7.30 12.55
N HIS A 119 -18.04 -6.19 13.22
CA HIS A 119 -18.06 -6.10 14.68
C HIS A 119 -19.47 -6.14 15.28
N HIS A 120 -20.45 -5.58 14.58
CA HIS A 120 -21.85 -5.60 15.01
C HIS A 120 -22.59 -6.89 14.63
N SER A 121 -22.03 -7.68 13.72
CA SER A 121 -22.65 -8.93 13.28
C SER A 121 -22.37 -10.07 14.26
N PRO A 122 -23.40 -10.70 14.86
CA PRO A 122 -23.25 -11.73 15.89
C PRO A 122 -22.71 -13.06 15.34
N THR A 123 -22.73 -13.26 14.02
CA THR A 123 -22.27 -14.49 13.35
C THR A 123 -20.82 -14.43 12.89
N THR A 124 -20.15 -13.29 13.06
CA THR A 124 -18.78 -13.10 12.57
C THR A 124 -17.77 -13.78 13.47
N THR A 125 -16.93 -14.64 12.90
CA THR A 125 -15.80 -15.25 13.61
C THR A 125 -14.68 -14.22 13.84
N TRP A 126 -13.78 -14.48 14.79
CA TRP A 126 -12.70 -13.53 15.14
C TRP A 126 -11.67 -13.34 14.02
N TYR A 127 -11.49 -14.35 13.17
CA TYR A 127 -10.50 -14.36 12.09
C TYR A 127 -10.68 -13.23 11.06
N PRO A 128 -11.86 -13.03 10.42
CA PRO A 128 -12.08 -11.95 9.46
C PRO A 128 -11.94 -10.55 10.08
N ILE A 129 -12.29 -10.38 11.36
CA ILE A 129 -12.12 -9.12 12.09
C ILE A 129 -10.63 -8.81 12.24
N PHE A 130 -9.84 -9.78 12.69
CA PHE A 130 -8.39 -9.62 12.83
C PHE A 130 -7.72 -9.32 11.48
N ARG A 131 -8.05 -10.07 10.43
CA ARG A 131 -7.51 -9.87 9.08
C ARG A 131 -7.85 -8.49 8.50
N THR A 132 -9.08 -8.02 8.67
CA THR A 132 -9.51 -6.69 8.22
C THR A 132 -8.81 -5.58 8.99
N THR A 133 -8.66 -5.74 10.30
CA THR A 133 -7.93 -4.80 11.17
C THR A 133 -6.45 -4.72 10.78
N PHE A 134 -5.80 -5.86 10.59
CA PHE A 134 -4.41 -5.94 10.15
C PHE A 134 -4.21 -5.25 8.80
N THR A 135 -5.09 -5.53 7.83
CA THR A 135 -5.05 -4.88 6.51
C THR A 135 -5.16 -3.37 6.63
N LEU A 136 -6.09 -2.88 7.45
CA LEU A 136 -6.27 -1.46 7.68
C LEU A 136 -5.02 -0.81 8.30
N THR A 137 -4.41 -1.46 9.28
CA THR A 137 -3.15 -0.98 9.88
C THR A 137 -2.05 -0.85 8.82
N ILE A 138 -1.89 -1.83 7.94
CA ILE A 138 -0.93 -1.77 6.83
C ILE A 138 -1.23 -0.61 5.87
N LEU A 139 -2.49 -0.41 5.49
CA LEU A 139 -2.90 0.71 4.62
C LEU A 139 -2.59 2.07 5.26
N LEU A 140 -2.87 2.24 6.56
CA LEU A 140 -2.57 3.48 7.29
C LEU A 140 -1.06 3.76 7.35
N PHE A 141 -0.24 2.76 7.64
CA PHE A 141 1.20 2.93 7.58
C PHE A 141 1.66 3.27 6.16
N SER A 142 1.09 2.62 5.14
CA SER A 142 1.43 2.92 3.75
C SER A 142 1.17 4.37 3.38
N LEU A 143 0.03 4.95 3.78
CA LEU A 143 -0.28 6.36 3.55
C LEU A 143 0.82 7.27 4.10
N LEU A 144 1.30 7.01 5.31
CA LEU A 144 2.35 7.81 5.96
C LEU A 144 3.68 7.73 5.19
N TYR A 145 4.08 6.52 4.76
CA TYR A 145 5.35 6.32 4.06
C TYR A 145 5.29 6.76 2.59
N GLU A 146 4.20 6.47 1.89
CA GLU A 146 3.96 6.90 0.50
C GLU A 146 3.94 8.41 0.38
N TRP A 147 3.28 9.11 1.31
CA TRP A 147 3.25 10.57 1.31
C TRP A 147 4.65 11.18 1.45
N ARG A 148 5.44 10.65 2.39
CA ARG A 148 6.83 11.09 2.57
C ARG A 148 7.67 10.80 1.33
N CYS A 149 7.50 9.62 0.72
CA CYS A 149 8.20 9.22 -0.49
C CYS A 149 7.82 10.08 -1.69
N PHE A 150 6.54 10.40 -1.84
CA PHE A 150 6.03 11.29 -2.87
C PHE A 150 6.63 12.68 -2.75
N LYS A 151 6.62 13.26 -1.54
CA LYS A 151 7.19 14.60 -1.29
C LYS A 151 8.67 14.65 -1.67
N GLU A 152 9.45 13.65 -1.24
CA GLU A 152 10.87 13.57 -1.56
C GLU A 152 11.11 13.39 -3.08
N MET A 153 10.33 12.56 -3.76
CA MET A 153 10.46 12.41 -5.23
C MET A 153 10.09 13.69 -5.98
N LYS A 154 9.08 14.43 -5.51
CA LYS A 154 8.65 15.69 -6.11
C LYS A 154 9.70 16.78 -5.96
N GLU A 155 10.26 16.96 -4.77
CA GLU A 155 11.34 17.93 -4.50
C GLU A 155 12.54 17.66 -5.41
N ASN A 156 12.97 16.41 -5.52
CA ASN A 156 14.08 16.01 -6.39
C ASN A 156 13.80 16.16 -7.90
N SER A 157 12.53 16.14 -8.31
CA SER A 157 12.15 16.35 -9.72
C SER A 157 12.13 17.82 -10.13
N LEU A 158 12.02 18.75 -9.16
CA LEU A 158 12.03 20.19 -9.38
C LEU A 158 13.45 20.78 -9.37
N GLU A 159 14.42 20.06 -8.79
CA GLU A 159 15.85 20.44 -8.79
C GLU A 159 16.60 20.02 -10.07
N LYS A 160 15.95 19.30 -11.00
CA LYS A 160 16.51 18.90 -12.29
C LYS A 160 16.00 19.77 -13.41
#